data_AF-A0A3E1YGF2-F1
#
_entry.id   AF-A0A3E1YGF2-F1
#
_cell.length_a   1.000
_cell.length_b   1.000
_cell.length_c   1.000
_cell.angle_alpha   90.00
_cell.angle_beta   90.00
_cell.angle_gamma   90.00
#
_symmetry.space_group_name_H-M   'P 1'
#
loop_
_entity.id
_entity.type
_entity.pdbx_description
1 polymer ?
#
loop_
_entity_poly.entity_id
_entity_poly.type
_entity_poly.pdbx_seq_one_letter_code
_entity_poly.pdbx_strand_id
1 'polypeptide(L)'
;MLKQTPYILYSDGQGNIFEDTSMIVTGRSGWDAYPIEPEEWIELPDGGNLYELPGRRGIGINAETGDMELCDKGWAVAAFVPPAHTGFYLAAYETLPDAPTLPLFCYTAVGWLDGKFYVPATRIESDIRQECAGFDAKKVKQGVKTLLQAYPHNRLVQHLAENCALTYECPAARNYFMGRWECPIPSSPACNANCVGCISFQPEEETIVSTQDRLRFKPTAAEIVEYTVPHLETAPYPIVSFGQGCEGEPLLMWETIRESIIEIRKHTPKGSININTNGSKPDAVKFLCEAGLNSIRVSMNSAQEKYYTPYYRPNNYKFEDIVESLKVVKSFGGWTSINYFVFPGMTDSIEEYEALRKLIRDTDLDMIQWRNFNIDPDWYLGRMGITETGECMGIKQLMELIQEEFPNLKFGYFNPPMERITGDYSKDFAH
;
A
#
# COMPACT_ATOMS: atom_id res chain seq x y z
N MET A 1 10.22 -18.22 -18.68
CA MET A 1 8.79 -18.59 -18.52
C MET A 1 8.74 -19.98 -17.93
N LEU A 2 7.90 -20.17 -16.91
CA LEU A 2 7.65 -21.49 -16.36
C LEU A 2 6.99 -22.37 -17.44
N LYS A 3 7.36 -23.65 -17.49
CA LYS A 3 6.75 -24.62 -18.42
C LYS A 3 5.60 -25.40 -17.77
N GLN A 4 5.44 -25.25 -16.46
CA GLN A 4 4.49 -25.96 -15.63
C GLN A 4 4.01 -24.99 -14.54
N THR A 5 2.71 -25.03 -14.22
CA THR A 5 2.14 -24.29 -13.10
C THR A 5 2.64 -24.87 -11.77
N PRO A 6 3.05 -24.05 -10.80
CA PRO A 6 3.52 -24.53 -9.50
C PRO A 6 2.52 -25.43 -8.77
N TYR A 7 3.02 -26.26 -7.86
CA TYR A 7 2.18 -27.07 -6.98
C TYR A 7 1.55 -26.23 -5.87
N ILE A 8 0.35 -26.63 -5.43
CA ILE A 8 -0.32 -25.99 -4.29
C ILE A 8 0.48 -26.25 -3.00
N LEU A 9 0.47 -25.27 -2.11
CA LEU A 9 1.09 -25.36 -0.79
C LEU A 9 0.03 -25.58 0.29
N TYR A 10 0.39 -26.33 1.32
CA TYR A 10 -0.40 -26.49 2.53
C TYR A 10 0.47 -26.40 3.78
N SER A 11 -0.11 -25.96 4.89
CA SER A 11 0.53 -25.94 6.20
C SER A 11 -0.05 -27.00 7.13
N ASP A 12 0.81 -27.57 7.98
CA ASP A 12 0.41 -28.51 9.04
C ASP A 12 -0.11 -27.82 10.31
N GLY A 13 -0.17 -26.48 10.34
CA GLY A 13 -0.56 -25.69 11.51
C GLY A 13 0.47 -25.65 12.63
N GLN A 14 1.69 -26.15 12.38
CA GLN A 14 2.84 -26.10 13.29
C GLN A 14 3.96 -25.23 12.73
N GLY A 15 3.66 -24.40 11.72
CA GLY A 15 4.61 -23.52 11.05
C GLY A 15 5.43 -24.21 9.94
N ASN A 16 5.14 -25.47 9.59
CA ASN A 16 5.73 -26.12 8.43
C ASN A 16 4.82 -25.94 7.21
N ILE A 17 5.43 -25.81 6.03
CA ILE A 17 4.74 -25.68 4.75
C ILE A 17 5.29 -26.75 3.81
N PHE A 18 4.38 -27.42 3.11
CA PHE A 18 4.66 -28.51 2.18
C PHE A 18 3.93 -28.28 0.87
N GLU A 19 4.47 -28.81 -0.21
CA GLU A 19 3.79 -28.89 -1.50
C GLU A 19 2.92 -30.15 -1.60
N ASP A 20 1.76 -30.01 -2.24
CA ASP A 20 1.00 -31.15 -2.71
C ASP A 20 1.26 -31.39 -4.20
N THR A 21 2.06 -32.41 -4.51
CA THR A 21 2.43 -32.76 -5.88
C THR A 21 1.30 -33.37 -6.71
N SER A 22 0.16 -33.75 -6.10
CA SER A 22 -1.01 -34.20 -6.86
C SER A 22 -1.89 -33.05 -7.38
N MET A 23 -1.59 -31.80 -7.02
CA MET A 23 -2.44 -30.65 -7.36
C MET A 23 -1.61 -29.42 -7.76
N ILE A 24 -2.04 -28.73 -8.82
CA ILE A 24 -1.48 -27.43 -9.19
C ILE A 24 -2.24 -26.30 -8.50
N VAL A 25 -1.52 -25.24 -8.15
CA VAL A 25 -2.08 -24.06 -7.45
C VAL A 25 -3.02 -23.27 -8.36
N THR A 26 -4.05 -22.67 -7.75
CA THR A 26 -4.98 -21.77 -8.42
C THR A 26 -4.96 -20.38 -7.79
N GLY A 27 -5.47 -19.40 -8.53
CA GLY A 27 -5.62 -18.02 -8.08
C GLY A 27 -7.08 -17.70 -7.87
N ARG A 28 -7.38 -16.84 -6.89
CA ARG A 28 -8.74 -16.38 -6.61
C ARG A 28 -8.94 -14.94 -7.07
N SER A 29 -10.07 -14.70 -7.71
CA SER A 29 -10.60 -13.38 -8.05
C SER A 29 -12.02 -13.29 -7.51
N GLY A 30 -12.25 -12.39 -6.55
CA GLY A 30 -13.55 -12.25 -5.90
C GLY A 30 -13.87 -13.48 -5.06
N TRP A 31 -14.91 -14.21 -5.44
CA TRP A 31 -15.30 -15.48 -4.81
C TRP A 31 -14.80 -16.72 -5.57
N ASP A 32 -14.35 -16.55 -6.81
CA ASP A 32 -14.11 -17.65 -7.73
C ASP A 32 -12.61 -17.99 -7.86
N ALA A 33 -12.31 -19.27 -8.05
CA ALA A 33 -10.98 -19.78 -8.28
C ALA A 33 -10.74 -20.05 -9.78
N TYR A 34 -9.55 -19.70 -10.26
CA TYR A 34 -9.14 -19.77 -11.65
C TYR A 34 -7.76 -20.40 -11.79
N PRO A 35 -7.49 -21.12 -12.89
CA PRO A 35 -6.12 -21.41 -13.27
C PRO A 35 -5.33 -20.11 -13.48
N ILE A 36 -4.03 -20.17 -13.21
CA ILE A 36 -3.11 -19.04 -13.41
C ILE A 36 -2.21 -19.34 -14.61
N GLU A 37 -2.08 -18.36 -15.51
CA GLU A 37 -1.27 -18.52 -16.71
C GLU A 37 0.24 -18.62 -16.37
N PRO A 38 1.01 -19.51 -17.03
CA PRO A 38 2.43 -19.71 -16.74
C PRO A 38 3.31 -18.45 -16.82
N GLU A 39 2.92 -17.46 -17.63
CA GLU A 39 3.64 -16.21 -17.83
C GLU A 39 3.44 -15.19 -16.72
N GLU A 40 2.48 -15.41 -15.82
CA GLU A 40 2.15 -14.49 -14.73
C GLU A 40 2.94 -14.74 -13.46
N TRP A 41 3.62 -15.89 -13.39
CA TRP A 41 4.43 -16.29 -12.25
C TRP A 41 5.80 -15.60 -12.25
N ILE A 42 6.12 -14.99 -11.12
CA ILE A 42 7.48 -14.56 -10.77
C ILE A 42 7.94 -15.31 -9.52
N GLU A 43 9.24 -15.48 -9.36
CA GLU A 43 9.80 -15.94 -8.08
C GLU A 43 9.39 -14.97 -6.98
N LEU A 44 8.98 -15.48 -5.82
CA LEU A 44 8.60 -14.66 -4.67
C LEU A 44 9.73 -13.66 -4.37
N PRO A 45 9.51 -12.34 -4.53
CA PRO A 45 10.60 -11.38 -4.40
C PRO A 45 11.16 -11.32 -2.99
N ASP A 46 12.43 -10.93 -2.87
CA ASP A 46 13.11 -10.78 -1.59
C ASP A 46 12.31 -9.89 -0.61
N GLY A 47 12.19 -10.34 0.64
CA GLY A 47 11.36 -9.70 1.67
C GLY A 47 9.89 -10.14 1.65
N GLY A 48 9.50 -10.99 0.68
CA GLY A 48 8.25 -11.74 0.75
C GLY A 48 8.25 -12.77 1.88
N ASN A 49 7.05 -13.11 2.36
CA ASN A 49 6.84 -14.09 3.43
C ASN A 49 5.65 -14.99 3.09
N LEU A 50 5.57 -16.15 3.72
CA LEU A 50 4.43 -17.05 3.62
C LEU A 50 3.57 -16.96 4.87
N TYR A 51 2.27 -17.14 4.70
CA TYR A 51 1.28 -17.16 5.75
C TYR A 51 0.47 -18.44 5.66
N GLU A 52 0.41 -19.19 6.75
CA GLU A 52 -0.66 -20.17 6.94
C GLU A 52 -1.99 -19.44 7.13
N LEU A 53 -3.06 -20.05 6.64
CA LEU A 53 -4.42 -19.51 6.74
C LEU A 53 -5.28 -20.45 7.60
N PRO A 54 -5.28 -20.29 8.94
CA PRO A 54 -5.99 -21.18 9.84
C PRO A 54 -7.47 -21.32 9.47
N GLY A 55 -7.96 -22.56 9.50
CA GLY A 55 -9.36 -22.88 9.19
C GLY A 55 -9.75 -22.73 7.72
N ARG A 56 -8.79 -22.59 6.79
CA ARG A 56 -9.04 -22.50 5.35
C ARG A 56 -8.36 -23.65 4.62
N ARG A 57 -9.05 -24.26 3.65
CA ARG A 57 -8.51 -25.33 2.79
C ARG A 57 -8.20 -24.77 1.42
N GLY A 58 -7.01 -25.04 0.90
CA GLY A 58 -6.60 -24.51 -0.41
C GLY A 58 -7.43 -25.13 -1.53
N ILE A 59 -7.74 -24.35 -2.56
CA ILE A 59 -8.37 -24.85 -3.79
C ILE A 59 -7.27 -25.02 -4.83
N GLY A 60 -7.19 -26.20 -5.45
CA GLY A 60 -6.23 -26.49 -6.51
C GLY A 60 -6.87 -27.31 -7.62
N ILE A 61 -6.14 -27.47 -8.73
CA ILE A 61 -6.56 -28.35 -9.83
C ILE A 61 -5.82 -29.68 -9.68
N ASN A 62 -6.57 -30.78 -9.67
CA ASN A 62 -6.01 -32.13 -9.65
C ASN A 62 -5.16 -32.37 -10.91
N ALA A 63 -3.91 -32.78 -10.73
CA ALA A 63 -2.95 -32.92 -11.83
C ALA A 63 -3.27 -34.10 -12.78
N GLU A 64 -4.06 -35.08 -12.32
CA GLU A 64 -4.47 -36.24 -13.13
C GLU A 64 -5.80 -36.00 -13.85
N THR A 65 -6.80 -35.46 -13.15
CA THR A 65 -8.16 -35.31 -13.70
C THR A 65 -8.43 -33.95 -14.34
N GLY A 66 -7.72 -32.91 -13.89
CA GLY A 66 -7.99 -31.52 -14.28
C GLY A 66 -9.16 -30.86 -13.54
N ASP A 67 -9.74 -31.53 -12.53
CA ASP A 67 -10.86 -31.00 -11.76
C ASP A 67 -10.39 -30.07 -10.63
N MET A 68 -11.22 -29.08 -10.29
CA MET A 68 -11.02 -28.22 -9.11
C MET A 68 -11.39 -28.99 -7.84
N GLU A 69 -10.45 -29.08 -6.89
CA GLU A 69 -10.60 -29.83 -5.66
C GLU A 69 -10.04 -29.07 -4.45
N LEU A 70 -10.46 -29.47 -3.25
CA LEU A 70 -9.90 -28.97 -1.99
C LEU A 70 -8.67 -29.79 -1.60
N CYS A 71 -7.61 -29.08 -1.19
CA CYS A 71 -6.45 -29.69 -0.57
C CYS A 71 -6.78 -30.01 0.90
N ASP A 72 -7.07 -31.29 1.18
CA ASP A 72 -7.44 -31.78 2.52
C ASP A 72 -6.22 -32.09 3.42
N LYS A 73 -4.99 -31.85 2.94
CA LYS A 73 -3.75 -32.18 3.68
C LYS A 73 -3.42 -31.20 4.81
N GLY A 74 -4.00 -30.00 4.80
CA GLY A 74 -3.70 -28.98 5.79
C GLY A 74 -4.38 -27.64 5.50
N TRP A 75 -3.85 -26.58 6.10
CA TRP A 75 -4.34 -25.22 5.88
C TRP A 75 -3.79 -24.62 4.60
N ALA A 76 -4.58 -23.78 3.95
CA ALA A 76 -4.16 -22.99 2.80
C ALA A 76 -2.97 -22.09 3.16
N VAL A 77 -2.16 -21.78 2.15
CA VAL A 77 -0.99 -20.90 2.28
C VAL A 77 -1.14 -19.73 1.32
N ALA A 78 -0.83 -18.53 1.80
CA ALA A 78 -0.73 -17.32 0.99
C ALA A 78 0.66 -16.71 1.09
N ALA A 79 0.99 -15.79 0.18
CA ALA A 79 2.20 -14.99 0.25
C ALA A 79 1.91 -13.51 0.50
N PHE A 80 2.76 -12.92 1.33
CA PHE A 80 3.02 -11.49 1.33
C PHE A 80 3.93 -11.13 0.17
N VAL A 81 3.41 -10.33 -0.74
CA VAL A 81 4.19 -9.77 -1.84
C VAL A 81 4.77 -8.43 -1.37
N PRO A 82 6.10 -8.24 -1.38
CA PRO A 82 6.73 -7.05 -0.84
C PRO A 82 6.39 -5.80 -1.67
N PRO A 83 6.60 -4.60 -1.11
CA PRO A 83 6.51 -3.35 -1.84
C PRO A 83 7.20 -3.38 -3.21
N ALA A 84 6.71 -2.55 -4.13
CA ALA A 84 7.11 -2.51 -5.55
C ALA A 84 6.50 -3.59 -6.46
N HIS A 85 5.72 -4.51 -5.92
CA HIS A 85 5.06 -5.57 -6.70
C HIS A 85 3.55 -5.61 -6.43
N THR A 86 2.77 -5.91 -7.47
CA THR A 86 1.31 -6.02 -7.43
C THR A 86 0.93 -7.46 -7.77
N GLY A 87 0.18 -8.11 -6.87
CA GLY A 87 -0.35 -9.45 -7.07
C GLY A 87 -1.58 -9.44 -7.98
N PHE A 88 -1.69 -10.48 -8.81
CA PHE A 88 -2.80 -10.64 -9.76
C PHE A 88 -3.95 -11.47 -9.20
N TYR A 89 -3.67 -12.34 -8.22
CA TYR A 89 -4.66 -13.24 -7.63
C TYR A 89 -4.51 -13.33 -6.12
N LEU A 90 -5.64 -13.48 -5.44
CA LEU A 90 -5.70 -13.87 -4.03
C LEU A 90 -5.41 -15.38 -3.91
N ALA A 91 -5.01 -15.83 -2.71
CA ALA A 91 -4.93 -17.25 -2.43
C ALA A 91 -6.33 -17.88 -2.54
N ALA A 92 -6.44 -18.97 -3.29
CA ALA A 92 -7.70 -19.68 -3.46
C ALA A 92 -7.92 -20.67 -2.31
N TYR A 93 -9.02 -20.50 -1.59
CA TYR A 93 -9.37 -21.35 -0.46
C TYR A 93 -10.88 -21.40 -0.22
N GLU A 94 -11.32 -22.45 0.46
CA GLU A 94 -12.61 -22.53 1.13
C GLU A 94 -12.44 -22.26 2.62
N THR A 95 -13.27 -21.38 3.16
CA THR A 95 -13.28 -21.01 4.59
C THR A 95 -14.20 -21.91 5.38
N LEU A 96 -13.67 -22.57 6.41
CA LEU A 96 -14.46 -23.41 7.32
C LEU A 96 -15.24 -22.53 8.34
N PRO A 97 -16.35 -23.02 8.91
CA PRO A 97 -17.23 -22.24 9.79
C PRO A 97 -16.55 -21.55 10.98
N ASP A 98 -15.50 -22.15 11.54
CA ASP A 98 -14.79 -21.65 12.73
C ASP A 98 -13.47 -20.93 12.40
N ALA A 99 -13.24 -20.59 11.12
CA ALA A 99 -12.00 -19.95 10.71
C ALA A 99 -11.91 -18.51 11.28
N PRO A 100 -10.77 -18.11 11.88
CA PRO A 100 -10.58 -16.77 12.37
C PRO A 100 -10.50 -15.76 11.23
N THR A 101 -10.85 -14.51 11.51
CA THR A 101 -10.56 -13.39 10.60
C THR A 101 -9.06 -13.18 10.49
N LEU A 102 -8.56 -13.07 9.26
CA LEU A 102 -7.15 -12.89 9.01
C LEU A 102 -6.68 -11.46 9.36
N PRO A 103 -5.43 -11.27 9.81
CA PRO A 103 -4.86 -9.94 10.04
C PRO A 103 -4.82 -9.04 8.79
N LEU A 104 -4.45 -7.78 8.96
CA LEU A 104 -4.36 -6.81 7.85
C LEU A 104 -3.05 -6.98 7.05
N PHE A 105 -2.95 -8.07 6.28
CA PHE A 105 -1.90 -8.33 5.31
C PHE A 105 -2.48 -8.64 3.92
N CYS A 106 -1.63 -8.66 2.89
CA CYS A 106 -2.04 -9.15 1.58
C CYS A 106 -1.92 -10.68 1.54
N TYR A 107 -2.87 -11.32 0.87
CA TYR A 107 -3.00 -12.78 0.80
C TYR A 107 -2.95 -13.24 -0.66
N THR A 108 -1.79 -13.09 -1.30
CA THR A 108 -1.60 -13.44 -2.71
C THR A 108 -1.46 -14.95 -2.87
N ALA A 109 -1.94 -15.51 -3.99
CA ALA A 109 -1.68 -16.92 -4.33
C ALA A 109 -0.17 -17.22 -4.38
N VAL A 110 0.21 -18.42 -3.95
CA VAL A 110 1.61 -18.84 -3.92
C VAL A 110 1.69 -20.34 -4.17
N GLY A 111 2.66 -20.74 -5.00
CA GLY A 111 2.94 -22.14 -5.25
C GLY A 111 4.43 -22.45 -5.21
N TRP A 112 4.74 -23.73 -5.25
CA TRP A 112 6.11 -24.24 -5.18
C TRP A 112 6.48 -25.02 -6.43
N LEU A 113 7.68 -24.74 -6.94
CA LEU A 113 8.24 -25.47 -8.08
C LEU A 113 9.78 -25.44 -8.01
N ASP A 114 10.42 -26.59 -8.20
CA ASP A 114 11.88 -26.72 -8.34
C ASP A 114 12.70 -25.98 -7.26
N GLY A 115 12.28 -26.08 -5.99
CA GLY A 115 13.02 -25.49 -4.87
C GLY A 115 12.74 -24.02 -4.61
N LYS A 116 11.72 -23.44 -5.27
CA LYS A 116 11.40 -22.00 -5.21
C LYS A 116 9.91 -21.74 -5.02
N PHE A 117 9.62 -20.64 -4.35
CA PHE A 117 8.27 -20.10 -4.25
C PHE A 117 8.00 -19.15 -5.41
N TYR A 118 6.79 -19.26 -5.98
CA TYR A 118 6.32 -18.39 -7.06
C TYR A 118 5.00 -17.75 -6.68
N VAL A 119 4.81 -16.51 -7.11
CA VAL A 119 3.57 -15.74 -6.94
C VAL A 119 3.13 -15.15 -8.29
N PRO A 120 1.82 -15.04 -8.56
CA PRO A 120 1.35 -14.37 -9.76
C PRO A 120 1.34 -12.87 -9.51
N ALA A 121 2.38 -12.18 -9.98
CA ALA A 121 2.58 -10.77 -9.69
C ALA A 121 3.46 -10.12 -10.75
N THR A 122 3.41 -8.79 -10.79
CA THR A 122 4.34 -7.98 -11.58
C THR A 122 5.04 -6.94 -10.73
N ARG A 123 6.28 -6.62 -11.09
CA ARG A 123 7.00 -5.49 -10.53
C ARG A 123 6.52 -4.21 -11.20
N ILE A 124 6.02 -3.27 -10.40
CA ILE A 124 5.47 -2.00 -10.89
C ILE A 124 6.38 -0.80 -10.59
N GLU A 125 7.41 -0.98 -9.75
CA GLU A 125 8.26 0.11 -9.28
C GLU A 125 9.73 -0.31 -9.30
N SER A 126 10.57 0.48 -9.95
CA SER A 126 12.01 0.22 -10.06
C SER A 126 12.81 0.83 -8.92
N ASP A 127 12.25 1.78 -8.18
CA ASP A 127 12.94 2.41 -7.05
C ASP A 127 13.19 1.41 -5.91
N ILE A 128 14.45 1.29 -5.50
CA ILE A 128 14.88 0.31 -4.50
C ILE A 128 14.64 0.75 -3.05
N ARG A 129 14.04 1.93 -2.82
CA ARG A 129 14.10 2.60 -1.51
C ARG A 129 13.51 1.83 -0.34
N GLN A 130 12.59 0.90 -0.58
CA GLN A 130 11.99 0.05 0.46
C GLN A 130 12.36 -1.42 0.30
N GLU A 131 13.34 -1.75 -0.55
CA GLU A 131 13.81 -3.12 -0.68
C GLU A 131 14.53 -3.58 0.60
N CYS A 132 14.22 -4.81 1.03
CA CYS A 132 14.70 -5.35 2.30
C CYS A 132 16.23 -5.39 2.38
N ALA A 133 16.90 -5.73 1.27
CA ALA A 133 18.36 -5.81 1.15
C ALA A 133 19.04 -4.46 1.45
N GLY A 134 18.34 -3.35 1.25
CA GLY A 134 18.86 -2.02 1.49
C GLY A 134 19.00 -1.65 2.96
N PHE A 135 18.44 -2.42 3.90
CA PHE A 135 18.36 -2.03 5.32
C PHE A 135 19.34 -2.79 6.24
N ASP A 136 20.45 -2.14 6.56
CA ASP A 136 21.41 -2.61 7.57
C ASP A 136 20.92 -2.25 8.99
N ALA A 137 20.56 -3.25 9.79
CA ALA A 137 20.06 -3.08 11.15
C ALA A 137 21.04 -2.34 12.09
N LYS A 138 22.35 -2.49 11.90
CA LYS A 138 23.36 -1.77 12.70
C LYS A 138 23.38 -0.29 12.33
N LYS A 139 23.33 0.03 11.03
CA LYS A 139 23.26 1.43 10.56
C LYS A 139 21.99 2.12 11.05
N VAL A 140 20.84 1.44 10.96
CA VAL A 140 19.57 1.98 11.49
C VAL A 140 19.68 2.29 12.98
N LYS A 141 20.13 1.33 13.80
CA LYS A 141 20.27 1.53 15.26
C LYS A 141 21.26 2.65 15.60
N GLN A 142 22.35 2.77 14.85
CA GLN A 142 23.32 3.85 15.03
C GLN A 142 22.71 5.21 14.65
N GLY A 143 21.99 5.28 13.54
CA GLY A 143 21.27 6.47 13.10
C GLY A 143 20.23 6.93 14.12
N VAL A 144 19.45 6.00 14.66
CA VAL A 144 18.49 6.26 15.76
C VAL A 144 19.20 6.90 16.95
N LYS A 145 20.29 6.29 17.42
CA LYS A 145 21.06 6.85 18.55
C LYS A 145 21.56 8.27 18.26
N THR A 146 22.11 8.50 17.06
CA THR A 146 22.65 9.80 16.67
C THR A 146 21.56 10.86 16.60
N LEU A 147 20.42 10.59 15.97
CA LEU A 147 19.36 11.58 15.80
C LEU A 147 18.57 11.83 17.09
N LEU A 148 18.41 10.83 17.97
CA LEU A 148 17.85 11.05 19.32
C LEU A 148 18.75 11.96 20.18
N GLN A 149 20.08 11.88 20.00
CA GLN A 149 21.02 12.78 20.67
C GLN A 149 20.99 14.19 20.08
N ALA A 150 20.80 14.32 18.77
CA ALA A 150 20.68 15.61 18.10
C ALA A 150 19.36 16.34 18.42
N TYR A 151 18.27 15.59 18.58
CA TYR A 151 16.93 16.11 18.81
C TYR A 151 16.29 15.56 20.10
N PRO A 152 16.89 15.80 21.28
CA PRO A 152 16.49 15.14 22.53
C PRO A 152 15.09 15.52 23.02
N HIS A 153 14.54 16.63 22.54
CA HIS A 153 13.21 17.14 22.92
C HIS A 153 12.17 17.02 21.81
N ASN A 154 12.53 16.47 20.65
CA ASN A 154 11.62 16.34 19.52
C ASN A 154 10.80 15.05 19.63
N ARG A 155 9.51 15.19 19.91
CA ARG A 155 8.61 14.04 20.12
C ARG A 155 8.37 13.24 18.84
N LEU A 156 8.45 13.88 17.66
CA LEU A 156 8.33 13.18 16.38
C LEU A 156 9.55 12.28 16.15
N VAL A 157 10.77 12.78 16.37
CA VAL A 157 11.99 11.96 16.22
C VAL A 157 11.98 10.78 17.19
N GLN A 158 11.52 10.98 18.43
CA GLN A 158 11.32 9.89 19.40
C GLN A 158 10.30 8.86 18.91
N HIS A 159 9.13 9.29 18.46
CA HIS A 159 8.10 8.41 17.91
C HIS A 159 8.59 7.63 16.68
N LEU A 160 9.30 8.30 15.76
CA LEU A 160 9.88 7.65 14.58
C LEU A 160 10.95 6.63 14.96
N ALA A 161 11.76 6.92 15.97
CA ALA A 161 12.80 6.01 16.46
C ALA A 161 12.20 4.76 17.11
N GLU A 162 11.42 4.97 18.16
CA GLU A 162 10.97 3.92 19.07
C GLU A 162 9.89 3.07 18.41
N ASN A 163 8.83 3.71 17.91
CA ASN A 163 7.68 2.98 17.39
C ASN A 163 7.90 2.58 15.93
N CYS A 164 8.31 3.51 15.08
CA CYS A 164 8.31 3.26 13.64
C CYS A 164 9.52 2.44 13.18
N ALA A 165 10.75 2.91 13.45
CA ALA A 165 11.96 2.30 12.91
C ALA A 165 12.38 1.02 13.66
N LEU A 166 12.26 1.00 14.99
CA LEU A 166 12.74 -0.11 15.82
C LEU A 166 11.66 -1.14 16.18
N THR A 167 10.38 -0.76 16.26
CA THR A 167 9.28 -1.69 16.57
C THR A 167 8.55 -2.16 15.32
N TYR A 168 8.01 -1.25 14.50
CA TYR A 168 7.26 -1.62 13.29
C TYR A 168 8.16 -1.92 12.08
N GLU A 169 9.47 -1.66 12.20
CA GLU A 169 10.45 -1.74 11.12
C GLU A 169 10.04 -0.96 9.85
N CYS A 170 9.30 0.14 10.01
CA CYS A 170 8.79 0.98 8.93
C CYS A 170 9.91 1.41 7.97
N PRO A 171 9.84 1.07 6.66
CA PRO A 171 10.90 1.40 5.69
C PRO A 171 11.21 2.90 5.61
N ALA A 172 10.18 3.76 5.62
CA ALA A 172 10.37 5.21 5.57
C ALA A 172 11.11 5.74 6.81
N ALA A 173 10.73 5.28 8.01
CA ALA A 173 11.43 5.69 9.23
C ALA A 173 12.88 5.20 9.25
N ARG A 174 13.13 3.96 8.83
CA ARG A 174 14.49 3.41 8.70
C ARG A 174 15.33 4.20 7.70
N ASN A 175 14.75 4.62 6.58
CA ASN A 175 15.41 5.46 5.58
C ASN A 175 15.81 6.84 6.13
N TYR A 176 14.93 7.47 6.90
CA TYR A 176 15.26 8.71 7.61
C TYR A 176 16.46 8.53 8.55
N PHE A 177 16.48 7.49 9.41
CA PHE A 177 17.63 7.23 10.28
C PHE A 177 18.90 6.80 9.53
N MET A 178 18.76 6.37 8.28
CA MET A 178 19.89 6.13 7.38
C MET A 178 20.29 7.35 6.55
N GLY A 179 19.61 8.49 6.70
CA GLY A 179 19.91 9.76 6.02
C GLY A 179 19.61 9.76 4.52
N ARG A 180 18.56 9.03 4.07
CA ARG A 180 18.25 8.89 2.64
C ARG A 180 16.76 8.96 2.32
N TRP A 181 16.45 9.43 1.11
CA TRP A 181 15.14 9.31 0.44
C TRP A 181 13.96 9.92 1.23
N GLU A 182 12.95 9.12 1.55
CA GLU A 182 11.70 9.58 2.15
C GLU A 182 11.78 9.61 3.68
N CYS A 183 11.47 10.78 4.23
CA CYS A 183 11.35 11.06 5.65
C CYS A 183 9.87 11.23 6.05
N PRO A 184 9.35 10.36 6.93
CA PRO A 184 7.93 10.38 7.31
C PRO A 184 7.63 11.45 8.37
N ILE A 185 6.52 12.17 8.22
CA ILE A 185 6.01 13.16 9.18
C ILE A 185 4.60 12.75 9.66
N PRO A 186 4.49 11.99 10.76
CA PRO A 186 3.19 11.74 11.39
C PRO A 186 2.67 13.02 12.05
N SER A 187 1.44 13.42 11.76
CA SER A 187 0.91 14.74 12.13
C SER A 187 -0.42 14.71 12.89
N SER A 188 -1.26 13.71 12.65
CA SER A 188 -2.66 13.73 13.06
C SER A 188 -3.03 12.60 14.02
N PRO A 189 -3.40 12.89 15.28
CA PRO A 189 -3.89 11.87 16.20
C PRO A 189 -5.36 11.49 15.95
N ALA A 190 -6.04 12.10 14.97
CA ALA A 190 -7.46 11.91 14.71
C ALA A 190 -7.72 11.60 13.23
N CYS A 191 -8.82 10.91 12.94
CA CYS A 191 -9.26 10.62 11.57
C CYS A 191 -10.73 11.01 11.42
N ASN A 192 -11.13 11.42 10.21
CA ASN A 192 -12.51 11.65 9.85
C ASN A 192 -13.08 10.51 8.98
N ALA A 193 -12.40 9.36 8.93
CA ALA A 193 -12.86 8.14 8.29
C ALA A 193 -12.82 6.98 9.30
N ASN A 194 -13.82 6.11 9.26
CA ASN A 194 -13.91 4.92 10.10
C ASN A 194 -13.69 3.66 9.25
N CYS A 195 -12.53 3.60 8.58
CA CYS A 195 -12.25 2.56 7.59
C CYS A 195 -12.40 1.16 8.20
N VAL A 196 -13.05 0.25 7.46
CA VAL A 196 -13.24 -1.15 7.88
C VAL A 196 -11.89 -1.79 8.25
N GLY A 197 -10.88 -1.69 7.38
CA GLY A 197 -9.52 -2.22 7.62
C GLY A 197 -8.51 -1.15 8.07
N CYS A 198 -8.86 -0.25 8.99
CA CYS A 198 -7.91 0.79 9.43
C CYS A 198 -6.68 0.19 10.13
N ILE A 199 -5.48 0.52 9.64
CA ILE A 199 -4.21 -0.04 10.11
C ILE A 199 -3.66 0.63 11.37
N SER A 200 -4.22 1.78 11.78
CA SER A 200 -3.79 2.56 12.95
C SER A 200 -4.79 2.55 14.11
N PHE A 201 -5.98 2.01 13.88
CA PHE A 201 -7.06 1.97 14.86
C PHE A 201 -8.11 0.94 14.45
N GLN A 202 -8.38 -0.03 15.30
CA GLN A 202 -9.52 -0.94 15.19
C GLN A 202 -10.43 -0.75 16.42
N PRO A 203 -11.77 -0.73 16.27
CA PRO A 203 -12.69 -0.72 17.40
C PRO A 203 -12.45 -1.93 18.32
N GLU A 204 -12.71 -1.78 19.63
CA GLU A 204 -12.48 -2.85 20.62
C GLU A 204 -13.36 -4.08 20.37
N GLU A 205 -14.53 -3.86 19.77
CA GLU A 205 -15.47 -4.91 19.36
C GLU A 205 -15.02 -5.73 18.14
N GLU A 206 -14.00 -5.29 17.38
CA GLU A 206 -13.46 -6.04 16.26
C GLU A 206 -12.36 -7.02 16.71
N THR A 207 -12.31 -8.19 16.09
CA THR A 207 -11.32 -9.23 16.42
C THR A 207 -9.94 -8.98 15.79
N ILE A 208 -9.87 -8.07 14.82
CA ILE A 208 -8.64 -7.72 14.11
C ILE A 208 -7.91 -6.63 14.89
N VAL A 209 -6.59 -6.78 15.03
CA VAL A 209 -5.72 -5.78 15.65
C VAL A 209 -5.09 -4.89 14.58
N SER A 210 -5.02 -3.59 14.84
CA SER A 210 -4.29 -2.65 13.99
C SER A 210 -2.79 -2.95 13.99
N THR A 211 -2.15 -2.92 12.83
CA THR A 211 -0.72 -3.21 12.70
C THR A 211 0.20 -2.12 13.28
N GLN A 212 -0.34 -0.92 13.52
CA GLN A 212 0.38 0.23 14.05
C GLN A 212 -0.50 0.98 15.06
N ASP A 213 0.11 1.70 15.99
CA ASP A 213 -0.62 2.56 16.94
C ASP A 213 -0.73 3.99 16.42
N ARG A 214 -1.94 4.56 16.53
CA ARG A 214 -2.16 5.97 16.20
C ARG A 214 -1.37 6.90 17.12
N LEU A 215 -0.76 7.92 16.51
CA LEU A 215 -0.10 9.04 17.15
C LEU A 215 -0.99 9.64 18.24
N ARG A 216 -0.43 9.93 19.41
CA ARG A 216 -1.19 10.38 20.59
C ARG A 216 -1.05 11.87 20.91
N PHE A 217 -0.36 12.61 20.05
CA PHE A 217 -0.13 14.05 20.25
C PHE A 217 -0.24 14.79 18.92
N LYS A 218 -0.42 16.11 19.01
CA LYS A 218 -0.32 17.03 17.88
C LYS A 218 1.10 17.63 17.89
N PRO A 219 1.91 17.41 16.83
CA PRO A 219 3.19 18.08 16.74
C PRO A 219 3.01 19.58 16.46
N THR A 220 4.04 20.35 16.76
CA THR A 220 4.14 21.75 16.35
C THR A 220 4.86 21.87 15.00
N ALA A 221 4.67 22.99 14.30
CA ALA A 221 5.44 23.27 13.09
C ALA A 221 6.95 23.31 13.35
N ALA A 222 7.38 23.82 14.50
CA ALA A 222 8.79 23.83 14.90
C ALA A 222 9.36 22.41 15.04
N GLU A 223 8.65 21.48 15.67
CA GLU A 223 9.07 20.07 15.76
C GLU A 223 9.19 19.43 14.38
N ILE A 224 8.32 19.78 13.43
CA ILE A 224 8.38 19.25 12.07
C ILE A 224 9.60 19.81 11.34
N VAL A 225 9.79 21.13 11.36
CA VAL A 225 10.88 21.83 10.65
C VAL A 225 12.26 21.37 11.14
N GLU A 226 12.41 21.18 12.46
CA GLU A 226 13.69 20.91 13.12
C GLU A 226 14.48 19.75 12.50
N TYR A 227 13.81 18.65 12.13
CA TYR A 227 14.48 17.48 11.55
C TYR A 227 14.27 17.35 10.03
N THR A 228 13.22 17.94 9.47
CA THR A 228 12.90 17.82 8.04
C THR A 228 13.78 18.70 7.17
N VAL A 229 14.12 19.93 7.62
CA VAL A 229 15.01 20.82 6.85
C VAL A 229 16.41 20.21 6.69
N PRO A 230 17.09 19.72 7.76
CA PRO A 230 18.38 19.04 7.59
C PRO A 230 18.31 17.81 6.68
N HIS A 231 17.22 17.04 6.75
CA HIS A 231 17.00 15.89 5.86
C HIS A 231 16.90 16.31 4.39
N LEU A 232 16.06 17.32 4.08
CA LEU A 232 15.87 17.82 2.72
C LEU A 232 17.16 18.40 2.10
N GLU A 233 18.05 18.95 2.94
CA GLU A 233 19.33 19.50 2.49
C GLU A 233 20.38 18.45 2.12
N THR A 234 20.31 17.27 2.74
CA THR A 234 21.43 16.30 2.77
C THR A 234 21.10 14.95 2.15
N ALA A 235 19.84 14.49 2.23
CA ALA A 235 19.46 13.19 1.70
C ALA A 235 19.44 13.19 0.15
N PRO A 236 19.88 12.11 -0.50
CA PRO A 236 19.67 11.92 -1.93
C PRO A 236 18.19 11.71 -2.24
N TYR A 237 17.72 12.27 -3.36
CA TYR A 237 16.31 12.25 -3.79
C TYR A 237 15.35 12.57 -2.62
N PRO A 238 15.54 13.73 -1.97
CA PRO A 238 14.94 13.97 -0.66
C PRO A 238 13.43 14.18 -0.77
N ILE A 239 12.69 13.47 0.08
CA ILE A 239 11.24 13.61 0.22
C ILE A 239 10.92 13.73 1.69
N VAL A 240 9.97 14.59 2.01
CA VAL A 240 9.27 14.56 3.30
C VAL A 240 7.79 14.35 3.05
N SER A 241 7.19 13.42 3.79
CA SER A 241 5.79 13.01 3.55
C SER A 241 4.96 13.15 4.82
N PHE A 242 3.94 14.00 4.77
CA PHE A 242 2.84 13.95 5.74
C PHE A 242 1.95 12.73 5.45
N GLY A 243 1.27 12.17 6.45
CA GLY A 243 0.37 11.03 6.27
C GLY A 243 1.10 9.69 6.35
N GLN A 244 1.07 9.06 7.52
CA GLN A 244 1.78 7.82 7.84
C GLN A 244 0.85 6.73 8.37
N GLY A 245 1.31 5.48 8.34
CA GLY A 245 0.53 4.34 8.85
C GLY A 245 0.25 4.41 10.35
N CYS A 246 1.02 5.19 11.10
CA CYS A 246 0.89 5.40 12.54
C CYS A 246 0.09 6.65 12.91
N GLU A 247 -0.67 7.26 11.99
CA GLU A 247 -1.51 8.44 12.28
C GLU A 247 -2.95 8.26 11.75
N GLY A 248 -3.78 9.29 11.96
CA GLY A 248 -5.10 9.42 11.35
C GLY A 248 -5.05 10.21 10.05
N GLU A 249 -6.02 11.10 9.82
CA GLU A 249 -6.10 11.90 8.59
C GLU A 249 -5.29 13.21 8.73
N PRO A 250 -4.20 13.41 7.97
CA PRO A 250 -3.36 14.61 8.09
C PRO A 250 -4.04 15.92 7.69
N LEU A 251 -5.04 15.92 6.80
CA LEU A 251 -5.78 17.15 6.45
C LEU A 251 -6.56 17.74 7.63
N LEU A 252 -6.76 17.00 8.73
CA LEU A 252 -7.28 17.56 9.98
C LEU A 252 -6.28 18.49 10.69
N MET A 253 -5.00 18.43 10.31
CA MET A 253 -3.88 19.21 10.85
C MET A 253 -3.34 20.22 9.83
N TRP A 254 -4.14 20.58 8.82
CA TRP A 254 -3.70 21.39 7.68
C TRP A 254 -3.07 22.74 8.07
N GLU A 255 -3.49 23.38 9.17
CA GLU A 255 -2.91 24.64 9.63
C GLU A 255 -1.44 24.45 10.07
N THR A 256 -1.18 23.43 10.90
CA THR A 256 0.18 23.07 11.33
C THR A 256 1.03 22.64 10.15
N ILE A 257 0.46 21.84 9.23
CA ILE A 257 1.16 21.42 8.01
C ILE A 257 1.52 22.65 7.17
N ARG A 258 0.57 23.56 6.93
CA ARG A 258 0.79 24.81 6.19
C ARG A 258 1.91 25.64 6.79
N GLU A 259 1.89 25.85 8.10
CA GLU A 259 2.94 26.58 8.83
C GLU A 259 4.31 25.91 8.67
N SER A 260 4.34 24.58 8.74
CA SER A 260 5.56 23.79 8.57
C SER A 260 6.12 23.93 7.15
N ILE A 261 5.27 23.86 6.12
CA ILE A 261 5.68 24.01 4.72
C ILE A 261 6.27 25.40 4.47
N ILE A 262 5.57 26.45 4.91
CA ILE A 262 6.04 27.84 4.78
C ILE A 262 7.41 27.99 5.44
N GLU A 263 7.57 27.46 6.65
CA GLU A 263 8.84 27.57 7.37
C GLU A 263 9.95 26.74 6.71
N ILE A 264 9.71 25.49 6.33
CA ILE A 264 10.66 24.65 5.57
C ILE A 264 11.16 25.39 4.34
N ARG A 265 10.25 25.99 3.56
CA ARG A 265 10.57 26.68 2.30
C ARG A 265 11.34 27.99 2.48
N LYS A 266 11.38 28.58 3.68
CA LYS A 266 12.31 29.69 3.99
C LYS A 266 13.76 29.21 4.14
N HIS A 267 13.96 27.97 4.59
CA HIS A 267 15.30 27.41 4.82
C HIS A 267 15.83 26.67 3.60
N THR A 268 14.96 25.99 2.84
CA THR A 268 15.39 25.20 1.68
C THR A 268 14.34 25.09 0.56
N PRO A 269 14.75 25.26 -0.72
CA PRO A 269 13.90 24.93 -1.86
C PRO A 269 13.99 23.45 -2.26
N LYS A 270 14.87 22.65 -1.63
CA LYS A 270 15.16 21.28 -2.04
C LYS A 270 14.04 20.30 -1.64
N GLY A 271 13.99 19.21 -2.40
CA GLY A 271 13.18 18.03 -2.15
C GLY A 271 11.66 18.21 -2.29
N SER A 272 10.98 17.07 -2.35
CA SER A 272 9.53 17.02 -2.49
C SER A 272 8.85 17.04 -1.13
N ILE A 273 7.84 17.90 -0.97
CA ILE A 273 6.90 17.84 0.16
C ILE A 273 5.62 17.19 -0.34
N ASN A 274 5.33 16.00 0.20
CA ASN A 274 4.18 15.19 -0.15
C ASN A 274 3.18 15.08 1.02
N ILE A 275 1.91 14.85 0.70
CA ILE A 275 0.89 14.45 1.70
C ILE A 275 0.15 13.19 1.24
N ASN A 276 0.15 12.16 2.09
CA ASN A 276 -0.68 10.96 1.95
C ASN A 276 -1.99 11.16 2.72
N THR A 277 -3.14 11.11 2.08
CA THR A 277 -4.42 11.51 2.69
C THR A 277 -5.58 10.69 2.15
N ASN A 278 -6.74 10.76 2.77
CA ASN A 278 -8.03 10.34 2.18
C ASN A 278 -8.61 11.39 1.22
N GLY A 279 -8.04 12.60 1.10
CA GLY A 279 -8.51 13.66 0.20
C GLY A 279 -9.79 14.36 0.66
N SER A 280 -10.16 14.25 1.94
CA SER A 280 -11.46 14.69 2.47
C SER A 280 -11.66 16.21 2.57
N LYS A 281 -10.66 17.05 2.28
CA LYS A 281 -10.74 18.51 2.47
C LYS A 281 -10.07 19.31 1.32
N PRO A 282 -10.76 19.55 0.21
CA PRO A 282 -10.26 20.33 -0.92
C PRO A 282 -9.75 21.73 -0.55
N ASP A 283 -10.48 22.44 0.32
CA ASP A 283 -10.08 23.78 0.76
C ASP A 283 -8.75 23.77 1.52
N ALA A 284 -8.55 22.77 2.39
CA ALA A 284 -7.29 22.57 3.09
C ALA A 284 -6.16 22.26 2.11
N VAL A 285 -6.40 21.37 1.16
CA VAL A 285 -5.44 21.04 0.09
C VAL A 285 -5.03 22.29 -0.68
N LYS A 286 -5.97 23.17 -1.04
CA LYS A 286 -5.68 24.44 -1.70
C LYS A 286 -4.72 25.31 -0.87
N PHE A 287 -4.99 25.49 0.42
CA PHE A 287 -4.09 26.26 1.30
C PHE A 287 -2.69 25.63 1.43
N LEU A 288 -2.59 24.30 1.35
CA LEU A 288 -1.29 23.61 1.34
C LEU A 288 -0.54 23.81 0.01
N CYS A 289 -1.23 23.77 -1.13
CA CYS A 289 -0.65 24.09 -2.43
C CYS A 289 -0.13 25.53 -2.48
N GLU A 290 -0.91 26.50 -1.99
CA GLU A 290 -0.49 27.90 -1.87
C GLU A 290 0.77 28.08 -1.00
N ALA A 291 0.98 27.20 -0.02
CA ALA A 291 2.17 27.19 0.83
C ALA A 291 3.40 26.52 0.20
N GLY A 292 3.23 25.73 -0.86
CA GLY A 292 4.31 25.04 -1.56
C GLY A 292 4.32 23.51 -1.42
N LEU A 293 3.17 22.89 -1.15
CA LEU A 293 2.99 21.44 -1.28
C LEU A 293 3.27 21.00 -2.74
N ASN A 294 4.09 19.97 -2.92
CA ASN A 294 4.50 19.51 -4.24
C ASN A 294 3.63 18.38 -4.78
N SER A 295 3.19 17.47 -3.91
CA SER A 295 2.43 16.30 -4.32
C SER A 295 1.40 15.85 -3.30
N ILE A 296 0.36 15.19 -3.80
CA ILE A 296 -0.67 14.53 -3.01
C ILE A 296 -0.79 13.06 -3.42
N ARG A 297 -0.99 12.20 -2.44
CA ARG A 297 -1.41 10.82 -2.63
C ARG A 297 -2.71 10.54 -1.91
N VAL A 298 -3.76 10.26 -2.67
CA VAL A 298 -5.10 10.00 -2.12
C VAL A 298 -5.37 8.50 -2.06
N SER A 299 -5.70 7.96 -0.89
CA SER A 299 -5.98 6.52 -0.74
C SER A 299 -7.44 6.17 -1.01
N MET A 300 -7.66 5.12 -1.78
CA MET A 300 -9.01 4.61 -2.07
C MET A 300 -8.99 3.11 -2.38
N ASN A 301 -10.03 2.40 -1.92
CA ASN A 301 -10.26 1.00 -2.25
C ASN A 301 -11.02 0.81 -3.56
N SER A 302 -11.69 1.87 -4.03
CA SER A 302 -12.48 1.86 -5.26
C SER A 302 -12.69 3.29 -5.77
N ALA A 303 -12.71 3.44 -7.09
CA ALA A 303 -13.12 4.63 -7.84
C ALA A 303 -14.65 4.73 -7.97
N GLN A 304 -15.41 3.72 -7.53
CA GLN A 304 -16.86 3.73 -7.41
C GLN A 304 -17.28 4.12 -5.99
N GLU A 305 -18.05 5.21 -5.87
CA GLU A 305 -18.55 5.70 -4.58
C GLU A 305 -19.29 4.61 -3.76
N LYS A 306 -20.08 3.76 -4.43
CA LYS A 306 -20.85 2.69 -3.79
C LYS A 306 -19.99 1.67 -3.03
N TYR A 307 -18.71 1.51 -3.40
CA TYR A 307 -17.75 0.64 -2.71
C TYR A 307 -16.75 1.43 -1.86
N TYR A 308 -16.50 2.70 -2.19
CA TYR A 308 -15.68 3.58 -1.37
C TYR A 308 -16.34 3.88 -0.02
N THR A 309 -17.58 4.38 -0.07
CA THR A 309 -18.31 4.90 1.10
C THR A 309 -18.51 3.85 2.21
N PRO A 310 -18.96 2.62 1.94
CA PRO A 310 -19.11 1.61 2.99
C PRO A 310 -17.77 1.15 3.60
N TYR A 311 -16.67 1.22 2.83
CA TYR A 311 -15.35 0.87 3.34
C TYR A 311 -14.75 1.99 4.19
N TYR A 312 -14.66 3.22 3.67
CA TYR A 312 -14.04 4.37 4.38
C TYR A 312 -14.93 4.94 5.49
N ARG A 313 -16.25 4.75 5.39
CA ARG A 313 -17.26 5.31 6.30
C ARG A 313 -16.99 6.80 6.61
N PRO A 314 -17.08 7.68 5.60
CA PRO A 314 -16.77 9.09 5.74
C PRO A 314 -17.53 9.76 6.86
N ASN A 315 -16.85 10.63 7.63
CA ASN A 315 -17.45 11.52 8.60
C ASN A 315 -17.17 12.96 8.19
N ASN A 316 -18.21 13.68 7.76
CA ASN A 316 -18.12 15.07 7.27
C ASN A 316 -17.29 15.27 5.99
N TYR A 317 -17.28 14.29 5.09
CA TYR A 317 -16.85 14.44 3.69
C TYR A 317 -17.58 13.42 2.81
N LYS A 318 -17.51 13.60 1.50
CA LYS A 318 -18.11 12.71 0.49
C LYS A 318 -17.10 12.36 -0.59
N PHE A 319 -17.45 11.42 -1.47
CA PHE A 319 -16.55 10.92 -2.50
C PHE A 319 -16.06 12.01 -3.46
N GLU A 320 -16.92 12.98 -3.80
CA GLU A 320 -16.52 14.06 -4.72
C GLU A 320 -15.44 14.98 -4.15
N ASP A 321 -15.34 15.12 -2.83
CA ASP A 321 -14.30 15.93 -2.17
C ASP A 321 -12.90 15.35 -2.46
N ILE A 322 -12.81 14.03 -2.63
CA ILE A 322 -11.58 13.30 -2.93
C ILE A 322 -11.11 13.63 -4.35
N VAL A 323 -12.05 13.58 -5.30
CA VAL A 323 -11.82 13.92 -6.70
C VAL A 323 -11.46 15.39 -6.83
N GLU A 324 -12.13 16.27 -6.08
CA GLU A 324 -11.86 17.70 -6.07
C GLU A 324 -10.47 18.00 -5.49
N SER A 325 -10.04 17.32 -4.43
CA SER A 325 -8.68 17.47 -3.89
C SER A 325 -7.60 17.15 -4.92
N LEU A 326 -7.78 16.12 -5.75
CA LEU A 326 -6.87 15.81 -6.86
C LEU A 326 -6.85 16.95 -7.89
N LYS A 327 -8.02 17.44 -8.32
CA LYS A 327 -8.15 18.56 -9.26
C LYS A 327 -7.50 19.85 -8.73
N VAL A 328 -7.67 20.13 -7.44
CA VAL A 328 -7.04 21.29 -6.79
C VAL A 328 -5.52 21.20 -6.92
N VAL A 329 -4.88 20.11 -6.50
CA VAL A 329 -3.41 19.99 -6.63
C VAL A 329 -2.96 20.12 -8.08
N LYS A 330 -3.69 19.49 -9.00
CA LYS A 330 -3.37 19.57 -10.43
C LYS A 330 -3.47 21.01 -10.96
N SER A 331 -4.46 21.78 -10.53
CA SER A 331 -4.61 23.20 -10.93
C SER A 331 -3.47 24.10 -10.47
N PHE A 332 -2.71 23.69 -9.46
CA PHE A 332 -1.49 24.35 -9.00
C PHE A 332 -0.21 23.76 -9.65
N GLY A 333 -0.34 22.82 -10.58
CA GLY A 333 0.77 22.12 -11.22
C GLY A 333 1.49 21.12 -10.31
N GLY A 334 0.87 20.71 -9.21
CA GLY A 334 1.40 19.68 -8.32
C GLY A 334 1.18 18.26 -8.85
N TRP A 335 1.93 17.31 -8.31
CA TRP A 335 1.84 15.90 -8.69
C TRP A 335 0.72 15.19 -7.93
N THR A 336 -0.14 14.50 -8.66
CA THR A 336 -1.31 13.80 -8.13
C THR A 336 -1.15 12.30 -8.25
N SER A 337 -1.37 11.59 -7.15
CA SER A 337 -1.33 10.13 -7.11
C SER A 337 -2.56 9.58 -6.40
N ILE A 338 -3.02 8.40 -6.81
CA ILE A 338 -3.91 7.58 -5.99
C ILE A 338 -3.15 6.37 -5.44
N ASN A 339 -3.40 6.06 -4.17
CA ASN A 339 -2.99 4.81 -3.52
C ASN A 339 -4.18 3.85 -3.63
N TYR A 340 -4.14 3.01 -4.66
CA TYR A 340 -5.28 2.22 -5.08
C TYR A 340 -5.15 0.79 -4.57
N PHE A 341 -6.10 0.35 -3.75
CA PHE A 341 -6.04 -0.96 -3.12
C PHE A 341 -6.50 -2.04 -4.10
N VAL A 342 -5.52 -2.80 -4.59
CA VAL A 342 -5.70 -3.87 -5.56
C VAL A 342 -6.28 -5.08 -4.88
N PHE A 343 -7.49 -5.43 -5.31
CA PHE A 343 -8.24 -6.60 -4.89
C PHE A 343 -8.75 -7.31 -6.16
N PRO A 344 -8.11 -8.43 -6.55
CA PRO A 344 -8.59 -9.28 -7.64
C PRO A 344 -10.06 -9.67 -7.42
N GLY A 345 -10.91 -9.36 -8.39
CA GLY A 345 -12.37 -9.52 -8.39
C GLY A 345 -13.14 -8.24 -8.07
N MET A 346 -12.47 -7.17 -7.68
CA MET A 346 -13.13 -5.88 -7.43
C MET A 346 -12.48 -4.80 -8.28
N THR A 347 -11.16 -4.69 -8.18
CA THR A 347 -10.35 -3.67 -8.87
C THR A 347 -10.31 -3.87 -10.39
N ASP A 348 -10.50 -5.10 -10.86
CA ASP A 348 -10.50 -5.54 -12.25
C ASP A 348 -11.88 -5.87 -12.82
N SER A 349 -12.96 -5.49 -12.11
CA SER A 349 -14.31 -5.53 -12.69
C SER A 349 -14.46 -4.49 -13.80
N ILE A 350 -15.30 -4.77 -14.80
CA ILE A 350 -15.55 -3.84 -15.94
C ILE A 350 -16.02 -2.47 -15.44
N GLU A 351 -16.92 -2.42 -14.47
CA GLU A 351 -17.46 -1.18 -13.92
C GLU A 351 -16.40 -0.37 -13.17
N GLU A 352 -15.50 -1.06 -12.45
CA GLU A 352 -14.41 -0.41 -11.73
C GLU A 352 -13.36 0.15 -12.69
N TYR A 353 -13.02 -0.59 -13.75
CA TYR A 353 -12.17 -0.11 -14.85
C TYR A 353 -12.74 1.18 -15.45
N GLU A 354 -14.03 1.21 -15.81
CA GLU A 354 -14.66 2.42 -16.37
C GLU A 354 -14.68 3.59 -15.38
N ALA A 355 -14.92 3.33 -14.09
CA ALA A 355 -14.86 4.34 -13.05
C ALA A 355 -13.44 4.92 -12.89
N LEU A 356 -12.42 4.06 -12.91
CA LEU A 356 -11.02 4.48 -12.85
C LEU A 356 -10.62 5.32 -14.07
N ARG A 357 -10.98 4.89 -15.29
CA ARG A 357 -10.76 5.68 -16.51
C ARG A 357 -11.39 7.06 -16.42
N LYS A 358 -12.62 7.15 -15.91
CA LYS A 358 -13.31 8.42 -15.68
C LYS A 358 -12.54 9.28 -14.67
N LEU A 359 -12.10 8.70 -13.55
CA LEU A 359 -11.31 9.41 -12.54
C LEU A 359 -10.01 9.97 -13.12
N ILE A 360 -9.29 9.18 -13.92
CA ILE A 360 -8.05 9.61 -14.59
C ILE A 360 -8.33 10.80 -15.51
N ARG A 361 -9.35 10.70 -16.37
CA ARG A 361 -9.74 11.79 -17.32
C ARG A 361 -10.18 13.05 -16.60
N ASP A 362 -10.96 12.92 -15.53
CA ASP A 362 -11.51 14.07 -14.81
C ASP A 362 -10.47 14.83 -13.99
N THR A 363 -9.40 14.16 -13.56
CA THR A 363 -8.38 14.74 -12.67
C THR A 363 -7.04 15.01 -13.36
N ASP A 364 -6.84 14.51 -14.57
CA ASP A 364 -5.53 14.47 -15.25
C ASP A 364 -4.45 13.84 -14.35
N LEU A 365 -4.81 12.70 -13.75
CA LEU A 365 -4.00 12.00 -12.74
C LEU A 365 -2.59 11.69 -13.25
N ASP A 366 -1.57 11.96 -12.44
CA ASP A 366 -0.17 11.69 -12.84
C ASP A 366 0.26 10.25 -12.55
N MET A 367 -0.27 9.63 -11.50
CA MET A 367 0.21 8.32 -11.05
C MET A 367 -0.85 7.45 -10.33
N ILE A 368 -0.78 6.14 -10.58
CA ILE A 368 -1.44 5.13 -9.75
C ILE A 368 -0.37 4.35 -8.97
N GLN A 369 -0.52 4.31 -7.64
CA GLN A 369 0.21 3.41 -6.76
C GLN A 369 -0.62 2.13 -6.57
N TRP A 370 -0.26 1.06 -7.29
CA TRP A 370 -0.97 -0.23 -7.32
C TRP A 370 -0.62 -1.08 -6.10
N ARG A 371 -1.34 -0.88 -4.99
CA ARG A 371 -0.98 -1.48 -3.71
C ARG A 371 -1.88 -2.65 -3.37
N ASN A 372 -1.28 -3.81 -3.07
CA ASN A 372 -2.04 -5.00 -2.67
C ASN A 372 -2.91 -4.67 -1.46
N PHE A 373 -4.19 -5.05 -1.52
CA PHE A 373 -5.10 -4.74 -0.44
C PHE A 373 -4.81 -5.64 0.77
N ASN A 374 -4.38 -5.02 1.88
CA ASN A 374 -4.07 -5.70 3.12
C ASN A 374 -5.33 -5.94 3.97
N ILE A 375 -6.13 -6.94 3.62
CA ILE A 375 -7.38 -7.28 4.30
C ILE A 375 -7.75 -8.75 4.07
N ASP A 376 -8.40 -9.40 5.04
CA ASP A 376 -9.02 -10.72 4.85
C ASP A 376 -10.05 -10.64 3.69
N PRO A 377 -9.87 -11.42 2.60
CA PRO A 377 -10.76 -11.38 1.44
C PRO A 377 -12.23 -11.66 1.75
N ASP A 378 -12.54 -12.67 2.56
CA ASP A 378 -13.92 -13.07 2.84
C ASP A 378 -14.59 -12.06 3.76
N TRP A 379 -13.83 -11.57 4.73
CA TRP A 379 -14.31 -10.54 5.62
C TRP A 379 -14.60 -9.23 4.88
N TYR A 380 -13.71 -8.81 3.97
CA TYR A 380 -13.94 -7.64 3.13
C TYR A 380 -15.22 -7.80 2.29
N LEU A 381 -15.32 -8.85 1.49
CA LEU A 381 -16.46 -9.08 0.61
C LEU A 381 -17.77 -9.20 1.41
N GLY A 382 -17.76 -9.93 2.53
CA GLY A 382 -18.91 -10.07 3.42
C GLY A 382 -19.33 -8.76 4.07
N ARG A 383 -18.38 -7.96 4.58
CA ARG A 383 -18.66 -6.63 5.18
C ARG A 383 -19.19 -5.63 4.16
N MET A 384 -18.76 -5.75 2.92
CA MET A 384 -19.21 -4.92 1.81
C MET A 384 -20.52 -5.41 1.18
N GLY A 385 -21.04 -6.57 1.62
CA GLY A 385 -22.27 -7.17 1.09
C GLY A 385 -22.14 -7.66 -0.35
N ILE A 386 -20.94 -8.03 -0.77
CA ILE A 386 -20.65 -8.49 -2.13
C ILE A 386 -20.94 -9.97 -2.24
N THR A 387 -22.02 -10.33 -2.94
CA THR A 387 -22.35 -11.73 -3.24
C THR A 387 -21.83 -12.17 -4.61
N GLU A 388 -21.64 -11.22 -5.52
CA GLU A 388 -21.13 -11.45 -6.88
C GLU A 388 -20.23 -10.25 -7.25
N THR A 389 -19.14 -10.53 -7.95
CA THR A 389 -18.12 -9.53 -8.34
C THR A 389 -18.30 -8.98 -9.76
N GLY A 390 -19.22 -9.55 -10.54
CA GLY A 390 -19.41 -9.20 -11.95
C GLY A 390 -18.32 -9.76 -12.85
N GLU A 391 -18.32 -9.34 -14.12
CA GLU A 391 -17.30 -9.73 -15.08
C GLU A 391 -15.97 -9.04 -14.75
N CYS A 392 -14.91 -9.84 -14.60
CA CYS A 392 -13.57 -9.36 -14.28
C CYS A 392 -12.61 -9.66 -15.44
N MET A 393 -11.82 -8.67 -15.83
CA MET A 393 -10.83 -8.80 -16.92
C MET A 393 -9.47 -9.32 -16.45
N GLY A 394 -9.22 -9.38 -15.15
CA GLY A 394 -7.91 -9.68 -14.59
C GLY A 394 -7.06 -8.42 -14.39
N ILE A 395 -6.34 -8.37 -13.27
CA ILE A 395 -5.52 -7.22 -12.86
C ILE A 395 -4.44 -6.89 -13.89
N LYS A 396 -3.79 -7.90 -14.48
CA LYS A 396 -2.77 -7.70 -15.52
C LYS A 396 -3.34 -6.98 -16.74
N GLN A 397 -4.44 -7.50 -17.28
CA GLN A 397 -5.11 -6.90 -18.44
C GLN A 397 -5.62 -5.48 -18.13
N LEU A 398 -6.21 -5.26 -16.96
CA LEU A 398 -6.62 -3.94 -16.48
C LEU A 398 -5.45 -2.94 -16.56
N MET A 399 -4.30 -3.31 -16.01
CA MET A 399 -3.11 -2.46 -16.00
C MET A 399 -2.58 -2.17 -17.40
N GLU A 400 -2.54 -3.19 -18.27
CA GLU A 400 -2.13 -3.05 -19.68
C GLU A 400 -3.06 -2.06 -20.42
N LEU A 401 -4.38 -2.24 -20.31
CA LEU A 401 -5.37 -1.38 -20.97
C LEU A 401 -5.33 0.07 -20.47
N ILE A 402 -5.14 0.29 -19.16
CA ILE A 402 -4.98 1.64 -18.60
C ILE A 402 -3.70 2.28 -19.13
N GLN A 403 -2.59 1.55 -19.21
CA GLN A 403 -1.33 2.09 -19.69
C GLN A 403 -1.36 2.41 -21.19
N GLU A 404 -2.07 1.61 -21.99
CA GLU A 404 -2.30 1.83 -23.42
C GLU A 404 -3.14 3.09 -23.68
N GLU A 405 -4.22 3.30 -22.92
CA GLU A 405 -5.08 4.48 -23.08
C GLU A 405 -4.43 5.76 -22.53
N PHE A 406 -3.72 5.66 -21.40
CA PHE A 406 -3.12 6.79 -20.70
C PHE A 406 -1.58 6.65 -20.65
N PRO A 407 -0.86 6.81 -21.78
CA PRO A 407 0.59 6.56 -21.85
C PRO A 407 1.44 7.49 -20.97
N ASN A 408 0.89 8.65 -20.56
CA ASN A 408 1.57 9.58 -19.67
C ASN A 408 1.41 9.23 -18.18
N LEU A 409 0.35 8.50 -17.83
CA LEU A 409 0.08 8.05 -16.46
C LEU A 409 1.19 7.11 -16.01
N LYS A 410 1.71 7.32 -14.80
CA LYS A 410 2.77 6.51 -14.22
C LYS A 410 2.21 5.42 -13.32
N PHE A 411 2.78 4.23 -13.43
CA PHE A 411 2.63 3.20 -12.43
C PHE A 411 3.84 3.25 -11.50
N GLY A 412 3.59 3.00 -10.22
CA GLY A 412 4.67 2.85 -9.25
C GLY A 412 4.13 2.43 -7.90
N TYR A 413 4.98 2.52 -6.89
CA TYR A 413 4.59 2.18 -5.52
C TYR A 413 4.88 3.33 -4.59
N PHE A 414 5.93 4.13 -4.81
CA PHE A 414 6.37 5.15 -3.85
C PHE A 414 6.07 6.58 -4.29
N ASN A 415 6.07 7.52 -3.34
CA ASN A 415 5.93 8.93 -3.64
C ASN A 415 7.17 9.42 -4.42
N PRO A 416 7.02 10.12 -5.55
CA PRO A 416 8.16 10.50 -6.37
C PRO A 416 8.91 11.70 -5.77
N PRO A 417 10.26 11.72 -5.87
CA PRO A 417 11.06 12.90 -5.55
C PRO A 417 10.90 13.96 -6.65
N MET A 418 11.35 15.19 -6.40
CA MET A 418 11.23 16.28 -7.38
C MET A 418 11.97 15.98 -8.69
N GLU A 419 13.06 15.24 -8.60
CA GLU A 419 13.86 14.76 -9.72
C GLU A 419 13.03 13.87 -10.67
N ARG A 420 12.17 12.98 -10.14
CA ARG A 420 11.21 12.23 -10.97
C ARG A 420 10.08 13.10 -11.50
N ILE A 421 9.53 13.98 -10.67
CA ILE A 421 8.36 14.81 -11.02
C ILE A 421 8.70 15.75 -12.17
N THR A 422 9.90 16.33 -12.18
CA THR A 422 10.32 17.34 -13.16
C THR A 422 11.29 16.81 -14.22
N GLY A 423 11.87 15.63 -14.02
CA GLY A 423 12.86 15.00 -14.90
C GLY A 423 12.36 13.71 -15.58
N ASP A 424 13.25 12.73 -15.72
CA ASP A 424 12.95 11.41 -16.28
C ASP A 424 12.47 10.48 -15.17
N TYR A 425 11.14 10.33 -15.06
CA TYR A 425 10.51 9.43 -14.09
C TYR A 425 11.10 8.01 -14.09
N SER A 426 11.54 7.52 -15.27
CA SER A 426 12.08 6.17 -15.45
C SER A 426 13.55 6.01 -15.02
N LYS A 427 14.22 7.08 -14.59
CA LYS A 427 15.64 7.04 -14.22
C LYS A 427 15.99 7.84 -12.97
N ASP A 428 15.31 8.94 -12.70
CA ASP A 428 15.77 9.92 -11.71
C ASP A 428 15.34 9.54 -10.28
N PHE A 429 15.84 8.39 -9.80
CA PHE A 429 15.45 7.79 -8.52
C PHE A 429 16.59 6.99 -7.86
N ALA A 430 16.29 6.40 -6.70
CA ALA A 430 17.25 5.58 -5.97
C ALA A 430 17.58 4.27 -6.70
N HIS A 431 18.86 4.08 -7.04
CA HIS A 431 19.38 2.87 -7.69
C HIS A 431 20.14 1.95 -6.74
#